data_AF-A0A3C1MVI0-F1
#
_entry.id   AF-A0A3C1MVI0-F1
#
_cell.length_a   1.000
_cell.length_b   1.000
_cell.length_c   1.000
_cell.angle_alpha   90.00
_cell.angle_beta   90.00
_cell.angle_gamma   90.00
#
_symmetry.space_group_name_H-M   'P 1'
#
loop_
_entity.id
_entity.type
_entity.pdbx_description
1 polymer ?
#
loop_
_entity_poly.entity_id
_entity_poly.type
_entity_poly.pdbx_seq_one_letter_code
_entity_poly.pdbx_strand_id
1 'polypeptide(L)' 'MKILVTGAAGFIGMHTAKRLLQRGDEVVGVDNLNDYYDVNLKQARLAQLQP' A
#
# COMPACT_ATOMS: atom_id res chain seq x y z
N MET A 1 -6.07 -14.62 -4.68
CA MET A 1 -6.36 -13.96 -5.99
C MET A 1 -5.28 -12.92 -6.26
N LYS A 2 -5.13 -12.43 -7.49
CA LYS A 2 -4.20 -11.34 -7.84
C LYS A 2 -4.97 -10.02 -7.93
N ILE A 3 -4.59 -9.02 -7.13
CA ILE A 3 -5.36 -7.79 -6.93
C ILE A 3 -4.47 -6.55 -7.13
N LEU A 4 -4.94 -5.58 -7.91
CA LEU A 4 -4.32 -4.26 -8.05
C LEU A 4 -4.90 -3.30 -7.00
N VAL A 5 -4.05 -2.65 -6.21
CA VAL A 5 -4.43 -1.57 -5.28
C VAL A 5 -3.74 -0.28 -5.70
N THR A 6 -4.52 0.68 -6.20
CA THR A 6 -4.04 2.04 -6.49
C THR A 6 -4.08 2.90 -5.24
N GLY A 7 -3.07 3.77 -5.05
CA GLY A 7 -2.92 4.56 -3.83
C GLY A 7 -2.47 3.71 -2.63
N ALA A 8 -1.65 2.68 -2.88
CA ALA A 8 -1.26 1.69 -1.86
C ALA A 8 -0.46 2.29 -0.68
N ALA A 9 0.16 3.46 -0.83
CA ALA A 9 0.82 4.19 0.25
C ALA A 9 -0.10 5.23 0.93
N GLY A 10 -1.32 5.40 0.42
CA GLY A 10 -2.37 6.23 1.00
C GLY A 10 -2.93 5.65 2.30
N PHE A 11 -3.77 6.43 2.97
CA PHE A 11 -4.36 6.02 4.25
C PHE A 11 -5.22 4.75 4.11
N ILE A 12 -6.21 4.78 3.21
CA ILE A 12 -7.09 3.62 2.97
C ILE A 12 -6.32 2.50 2.26
N GLY A 13 -5.59 2.85 1.20
CA GLY A 13 -4.90 1.86 0.37
C GLY A 13 -3.92 0.97 1.13
N MET A 14 -3.17 1.51 2.09
CA MET A 14 -2.26 0.72 2.93
C MET A 14 -3.02 -0.31 3.77
N HIS A 15 -4.08 0.09 4.46
CA HIS A 15 -4.86 -0.84 5.29
C HIS A 15 -5.57 -1.91 4.44
N THR A 16 -6.08 -1.53 3.27
CA THR A 16 -6.67 -2.47 2.30
C THR A 16 -5.64 -3.48 1.81
N ALA A 17 -4.48 -3.01 1.33
CA ALA A 17 -3.40 -3.89 0.85
C ALA A 17 -2.94 -4.85 1.95
N LYS A 18 -2.72 -4.36 3.17
CA LYS A 18 -2.34 -5.17 4.33
C LYS A 18 -3.35 -6.27 4.62
N ARG A 19 -4.65 -5.96 4.59
CA ARG A 19 -5.71 -6.94 4.86
C ARG A 19 -5.80 -8.02 3.78
N LEU A 20 -5.58 -7.64 2.52
CA LEU A 20 -5.56 -8.57 1.37
C LEU A 20 -4.34 -9.50 1.43
N LEU A 21 -3.15 -8.95 1.70
CA LEU A 21 -1.94 -9.75 1.92
C LEU A 21 -2.13 -10.76 3.07
N GLN A 22 -2.70 -10.32 4.20
CA GLN A 22 -3.01 -11.20 5.34
C GLN A 22 -4.06 -12.28 5.02
N ARG A 23 -4.91 -12.08 4.00
CA ARG A 23 -5.86 -13.09 3.52
C ARG A 23 -5.17 -14.15 2.65
N GLY A 24 -3.91 -13.95 2.26
CA GLY A 24 -3.18 -14.81 1.34
C GLY A 24 -3.31 -14.41 -0.13
N ASP A 25 -3.77 -13.19 -0.43
CA ASP A 25 -3.81 -12.68 -1.80
C ASP A 25 -2.46 -12.14 -2.26
N GLU A 26 -2.22 -12.19 -3.58
CA GLU A 26 -1.13 -11.47 -4.22
C GLU A 26 -1.61 -10.04 -4.52
N VAL A 27 -0.89 -9.04 -4.02
CA VAL A 27 -1.24 -7.63 -4.18
C VAL A 27 -0.17 -6.92 -5.00
N VAL A 28 -0.58 -6.28 -6.10
CA VAL A 28 0.22 -5.31 -6.84
C VAL A 28 -0.21 -3.92 -6.38
N GLY A 29 0.65 -3.23 -5.64
CA GLY A 29 0.41 -1.85 -5.18
C GLY A 29 1.00 -0.83 -6.14
N VAL A 30 0.24 0.21 -6.49
CA VAL A 30 0.73 1.36 -7.27
C VAL A 30 0.44 2.65 -6.50
N ASP A 31 1.45 3.49 -6.33
CA ASP A 31 1.34 4.82 -5.75
C ASP A 31 2.40 5.72 -6.39
N ASN A 32 2.06 6.99 -6.66
CA ASN A 32 2.99 7.93 -7.26
C ASN A 32 3.86 8.67 -6.23
N LEU A 33 3.62 8.43 -4.93
CA LEU A 33 4.35 9.06 -3.83
C LEU A 33 4.41 10.59 -3.91
N ASN A 34 3.35 11.24 -4.44
CA ASN A 34 3.28 12.70 -4.44
C ASN A 34 3.37 13.30 -3.03
N ASP A 35 3.65 14.59 -2.96
CA ASP A 35 3.93 15.36 -1.74
C ASP A 35 2.69 15.92 -1.04
N TYR A 36 1.47 15.52 -1.46
CA TYR A 36 0.24 15.89 -0.74
C TYR A 36 0.26 15.44 0.74
N TYR A 37 0.93 14.32 1.01
CA TYR A 37 1.39 13.95 2.35
C TYR A 37 2.91 13.87 2.34
N ASP A 38 3.54 13.98 3.52
CA ASP A 38 4.97 13.72 3.69
C ASP A 38 5.33 12.36 3.04
N VAL A 39 6.31 12.40 2.14
CA VAL A 39 6.80 11.20 1.44
C VAL A 39 7.30 10.17 2.45
N ASN A 40 7.92 10.58 3.56
CA ASN A 40 8.37 9.68 4.62
C ASN A 40 7.21 8.93 5.27
N LEU A 41 6.03 9.56 5.42
CA LEU A 41 4.84 8.87 5.91
C LEU A 41 4.39 7.79 4.92
N LYS A 42 4.43 8.08 3.62
CA LYS A 42 4.10 7.09 2.58
C LYS A 42 5.11 5.95 2.54
N GLN A 43 6.41 6.23 2.69
CA GLN A 43 7.46 5.22 2.79
C GLN A 43 7.29 4.33 4.02
N ALA A 44 7.00 4.92 5.19
CA ALA A 44 6.74 4.18 6.42
C ALA A 44 5.49 3.27 6.31
N ARG A 45 4.50 3.66 5.51
CA ARG A 45 3.34 2.81 5.18
C ARG A 45 3.71 1.67 4.24
N LEU A 46 4.49 1.93 3.19
CA LEU A 46 4.97 0.89 2.27
C LEU A 46 5.84 -0.16 2.96
N ALA A 47 6.70 0.26 3.89
CA ALA A 47 7.54 -0.65 4.68
C ALA A 47 6.73 -1.69 5.49
N GLN A 48 5.44 -1.43 5.77
CA GLN A 48 4.56 -2.41 6.44
C GLN A 48 3.96 -3.45 5.48
N LEU A 49 4.10 -3.26 4.17
CA LEU A 49 3.55 -4.12 3.12
C LEU A 49 4.63 -4.96 2.42
N GLN A 50 5.90 -4.59 2.59
CA GLN A 50 7.05 -5.27 2.00
C GLN A 50 7.53 -6.39 2.94
N PRO A 51 8.00 -7.53 2.39
CA PRO A 51 8.59 -8.62 3.17
C PRO A 51 9.90 -8.22 3.87
#